data_AF-A0A2I0Q6K6-F1
#
_entry.id   AF-A0A2I0Q6K6-F1
#
_cell.length_a   1.000
_cell.length_b   1.000
_cell.length_c   1.000
_cell.angle_alpha   90.00
_cell.angle_beta   90.00
_cell.angle_gamma   90.00
#
_symmetry.space_group_name_H-M   'P 1'
#
loop_
_entity.id
_entity.type
_entity.pdbx_description
1 polymer ?
#
loop_
_entity_poly.entity_id
_entity_poly.type
_entity_poly.pdbx_seq_one_letter_code
_entity_poly.pdbx_strand_id
1 'polypeptide(L)'
;LLGGAVKSKASDIHIEPYEKSLRVRYRIDGVLHEVSAPPKKTQNAIVSRLKIMSNLDIAERRLPQDGRIKIKVLNKEVDLRVSILPTAFGEKIVMRLLDASSLCLDLTKLGFESDALAIYHKNIQIPYGIILVTGPTGSGKSTTLYSTLATLNQPDVNISTIEDPVEYVLEGINQVHARADIGLTFAAGLKSFLRQDPDIIMVGEIRDTETAEIAINAALTGHLVFSTLHTNDAPGAVTRLNNMGIEPFLTTSTVVMVVAQRLIRVICQNCIEEYEVAADILLSSGFSKKEVGDAKKIKLYKGKRCDRCSNTGYRGRLACYEVMEINDKIKELI
;
A
#
# COMPACT_ATOMS: atom_id res chain seq x y z
N LEU A 1 -24.45 -7.76 2.74
CA LEU A 1 -23.08 -7.38 3.18
C LEU A 1 -22.16 -7.14 1.97
N LEU A 2 -21.71 -8.17 1.26
CA LEU A 2 -20.77 -8.03 0.13
C LEU A 2 -21.17 -6.96 -0.92
N GLY A 3 -22.41 -7.00 -1.43
CA GLY A 3 -22.87 -6.00 -2.41
C GLY A 3 -22.84 -4.56 -1.89
N GLY A 4 -23.07 -4.35 -0.59
CA GLY A 4 -22.94 -3.03 0.04
C GLY A 4 -21.49 -2.57 0.11
N ALA A 5 -20.57 -3.46 0.52
CA ALA A 5 -19.14 -3.18 0.56
C ALA A 5 -18.58 -2.81 -0.82
N VAL A 6 -18.94 -3.56 -1.87
CA VAL A 6 -18.55 -3.27 -3.26
C VAL A 6 -19.12 -1.93 -3.72
N LYS A 7 -20.41 -1.66 -3.48
CA LYS A 7 -21.05 -0.38 -3.87
C LYS A 7 -20.41 0.82 -3.17
N SER A 8 -20.03 0.65 -1.91
CA SER A 8 -19.35 1.68 -1.10
C SER A 8 -17.84 1.75 -1.33
N LYS A 9 -17.26 0.92 -2.21
CA LYS A 9 -15.81 0.81 -2.45
C LYS A 9 -15.00 0.59 -1.16
N ALA A 10 -15.49 -0.29 -0.29
CA ALA A 10 -14.80 -0.65 0.94
C ALA A 10 -13.57 -1.53 0.66
N SER A 11 -12.46 -1.30 1.38
CA SER A 11 -11.26 -2.16 1.31
C SER A 11 -11.40 -3.42 2.17
N ASP A 12 -12.09 -3.32 3.30
CA ASP A 12 -12.23 -4.42 4.25
C ASP A 12 -13.66 -4.46 4.83
N ILE A 13 -14.16 -5.67 5.09
CA ILE A 13 -15.37 -5.92 5.86
C ILE A 13 -14.96 -6.58 7.17
N HIS A 14 -15.35 -5.98 8.29
CA HIS A 14 -15.16 -6.52 9.62
C HIS A 14 -16.50 -7.03 10.15
N ILE A 15 -16.55 -8.29 10.59
CA ILE A 15 -17.68 -8.90 11.28
C ILE A 15 -17.19 -9.29 12.67
N GLU A 16 -17.69 -8.60 13.70
CA GLU A 16 -17.14 -8.63 15.04
C GLU A 16 -18.21 -9.09 16.04
N PRO A 17 -18.04 -10.27 16.66
CA PRO A 17 -18.99 -10.76 17.64
C PRO A 17 -18.77 -10.10 19.00
N TYR A 18 -19.87 -9.65 19.61
CA TYR A 18 -19.94 -9.18 20.99
C TYR A 18 -20.89 -10.05 21.81
N GLU A 19 -20.94 -9.88 23.13
CA GLU A 19 -21.76 -10.69 24.03
C GLU A 19 -23.21 -10.84 23.54
N LYS A 20 -23.87 -9.71 23.23
CA LYS A 20 -25.31 -9.67 22.89
C LYS A 20 -25.60 -9.25 21.44
N SER A 21 -24.56 -8.87 20.68
CA SER A 21 -24.73 -8.30 19.35
C SER A 21 -23.63 -8.75 18.39
N LEU A 22 -23.89 -8.56 17.09
CA LEU A 22 -22.89 -8.64 16.05
C LEU A 22 -22.68 -7.21 15.53
N ARG A 23 -21.44 -6.77 15.39
CA ARG A 23 -21.12 -5.49 14.74
C ARG A 23 -20.53 -5.77 13.37
N VAL A 24 -20.98 -5.02 12.36
CA VAL A 24 -20.37 -5.06 11.03
C VAL A 24 -19.85 -3.66 10.67
N ARG A 25 -18.60 -3.59 10.20
CA ARG A 25 -17.98 -2.34 9.78
C ARG A 25 -17.32 -2.49 8.42
N TYR A 26 -17.43 -1.48 7.58
CA TYR A 26 -16.67 -1.35 6.34
C TYR A 26 -15.51 -0.39 6.54
N ARG A 27 -14.33 -0.75 6.05
CA ARG A 27 -13.24 0.21 5.91
C ARG A 27 -13.39 0.91 4.57
N ILE A 28 -13.74 2.20 4.59
CA ILE A 28 -13.91 3.04 3.40
C ILE A 28 -12.89 4.16 3.48
N ASP A 29 -12.05 4.30 2.46
CA ASP A 29 -10.98 5.30 2.41
C ASP A 29 -10.10 5.33 3.68
N GLY A 30 -9.82 4.13 4.23
CA GLY A 30 -8.99 3.93 5.42
C GLY A 30 -9.73 4.00 6.77
N VAL A 31 -10.97 4.52 6.80
CA VAL A 31 -11.75 4.73 8.03
C VAL A 31 -12.83 3.67 8.20
N LEU A 32 -13.09 3.22 9.43
CA LEU A 32 -14.13 2.23 9.73
C LEU A 32 -15.49 2.92 9.91
N HIS A 33 -16.47 2.43 9.17
CA HIS A 33 -17.86 2.87 9.22
C HIS A 33 -18.74 1.71 9.64
N GLU A 34 -19.52 1.91 10.70
CA GLU A 34 -20.51 0.92 11.12
C GLU A 34 -21.68 0.86 10.12
N VAL A 35 -22.12 -0.35 9.84
CA VAL A 35 -23.24 -0.63 8.94
C VAL A 35 -24.23 -1.57 9.61
N SER A 36 -25.43 -1.65 9.06
CA SER A 36 -26.47 -2.56 9.56
C SER A 36 -25.94 -4.00 9.66
N ALA A 37 -26.04 -4.56 10.87
CA ALA A 37 -25.51 -5.87 11.20
C ALA A 37 -26.63 -6.93 11.25
N PRO A 38 -26.35 -8.17 10.82
CA PRO A 38 -27.27 -9.28 11.04
C PRO A 38 -27.52 -9.57 12.54
N PRO A 39 -28.64 -10.19 12.91
CA PRO A 39 -28.90 -10.59 14.29
C PRO A 39 -27.83 -11.53 14.85
N LYS A 40 -27.48 -11.40 16.15
CA LYS A 40 -26.46 -12.25 16.80
C LYS A 40 -26.67 -13.76 16.58
N LYS A 41 -27.92 -14.22 16.56
CA LYS A 41 -28.29 -15.63 16.32
C LYS A 41 -27.79 -16.20 14.98
N THR A 42 -27.53 -15.35 13.98
CA THR A 42 -27.04 -15.81 12.66
C THR A 42 -25.52 -15.90 12.58
N GLN A 43 -24.79 -15.55 13.64
CA GLN A 43 -23.32 -15.53 13.64
C GLN A 43 -22.70 -16.85 13.19
N ASN A 44 -23.08 -17.98 13.81
CA ASN A 44 -22.46 -19.28 13.49
C ASN A 44 -22.76 -19.72 12.06
N ALA A 45 -23.93 -19.36 11.52
CA ALA A 45 -24.29 -19.63 10.13
C ALA A 45 -23.43 -18.79 9.16
N ILE A 46 -23.20 -17.52 9.48
CA ILE A 46 -22.31 -16.63 8.70
C ILE A 46 -20.88 -17.16 8.70
N VAL A 47 -20.33 -17.50 9.87
CA VAL A 47 -18.97 -18.05 9.99
C VAL A 47 -18.83 -19.34 9.18
N SER A 48 -19.76 -20.28 9.35
CA SER A 48 -19.72 -21.56 8.63
C SER A 48 -19.82 -21.37 7.12
N ARG A 49 -20.69 -20.47 6.64
CA ARG A 49 -20.81 -20.17 5.21
C ARG A 49 -19.52 -19.58 4.65
N LEU A 50 -18.89 -18.65 5.37
CA LEU A 50 -17.64 -18.05 4.94
C LEU A 50 -16.49 -19.07 4.94
N LYS A 51 -16.38 -19.93 5.96
CA LYS A 51 -15.41 -21.03 5.99
C LYS A 51 -15.56 -21.98 4.81
N ILE A 52 -16.79 -22.40 4.49
CA ILE A 52 -17.06 -23.23 3.31
C ILE A 52 -16.59 -22.54 2.03
N MET A 53 -16.96 -21.27 1.85
CA MET A 53 -16.59 -20.52 0.65
C MET A 53 -15.08 -20.33 0.51
N SER A 54 -14.34 -20.29 1.62
CA SER A 54 -12.89 -20.12 1.65
C SER A 54 -12.10 -21.42 1.86
N ASN A 55 -12.76 -22.59 1.76
CA ASN A 55 -12.16 -23.91 1.97
C ASN A 55 -11.44 -24.08 3.33
N LEU A 56 -12.07 -23.59 4.40
CA LEU A 56 -11.55 -23.65 5.77
C LEU A 56 -12.28 -24.72 6.60
N ASP A 57 -11.61 -25.19 7.66
CA ASP A 57 -12.18 -26.18 8.58
C ASP A 57 -13.26 -25.54 9.47
N ILE A 58 -14.50 -25.99 9.28
CA ILE A 58 -15.69 -25.53 10.00
C ILE A 58 -15.66 -25.99 11.47
N ALA A 59 -15.08 -27.16 11.73
CA ALA A 59 -14.99 -27.75 13.06
C ALA A 59 -13.94 -27.06 13.93
N GLU A 60 -12.82 -26.65 13.34
CA GLU A 60 -11.79 -25.91 14.07
C GLU A 60 -12.26 -24.47 14.34
N ARG A 61 -12.42 -24.10 15.61
CA ARG A 61 -12.90 -22.79 16.07
C ARG A 61 -11.98 -22.14 17.11
N ARG A 62 -10.86 -22.78 17.42
CA ARG A 62 -9.90 -22.41 18.47
C ARG A 62 -8.63 -21.82 17.88
N LEU A 63 -8.35 -22.09 16.60
CA LEU A 63 -7.20 -21.57 15.87
C LEU A 63 -7.61 -20.52 14.82
N PRO A 64 -6.76 -19.51 14.55
CA PRO A 64 -6.94 -18.64 13.39
C PRO A 64 -6.91 -19.43 12.08
N GLN A 65 -7.66 -18.97 11.09
CA GLN A 65 -7.70 -19.57 9.76
C GLN A 65 -7.77 -18.49 8.68
N ASP A 66 -6.99 -18.65 7.62
CA ASP A 66 -6.92 -17.72 6.49
C ASP A 66 -7.23 -18.46 5.18
N GLY A 67 -8.05 -17.84 4.34
CA GLY A 67 -8.46 -18.41 3.05
C GLY A 67 -8.77 -17.35 2.01
N ARG A 68 -9.17 -17.81 0.81
CA ARG A 68 -9.54 -16.92 -0.30
C ARG A 68 -10.91 -17.31 -0.86
N ILE A 69 -11.67 -16.32 -1.32
CA ILE A 69 -12.96 -16.51 -1.99
C ILE A 69 -12.93 -15.74 -3.30
N LYS A 70 -13.15 -16.42 -4.43
CA LYS A 70 -13.47 -15.77 -5.70
C LYS A 70 -14.98 -15.80 -5.90
N ILE A 71 -15.60 -14.63 -6.02
CA ILE A 71 -17.05 -14.51 -6.17
C ILE A 71 -17.43 -13.37 -7.12
N LYS A 72 -18.53 -13.52 -7.85
CA LYS A 72 -19.13 -12.46 -8.65
C LYS A 72 -20.19 -11.70 -7.84
N VAL A 73 -20.00 -10.41 -7.66
CA VAL A 73 -20.90 -9.52 -6.91
C VAL A 73 -21.23 -8.30 -7.78
N LEU A 74 -22.52 -8.03 -8.02
CA LEU A 74 -22.96 -6.91 -8.87
C LEU A 74 -22.29 -6.91 -10.26
N ASN A 75 -22.20 -8.09 -10.88
CA ASN A 75 -21.51 -8.34 -12.16
C ASN A 75 -20.00 -8.06 -12.18
N LYS A 76 -19.37 -7.78 -11.04
CA LYS A 76 -17.91 -7.69 -10.91
C LYS A 76 -17.35 -8.94 -10.25
N GLU A 77 -16.26 -9.47 -10.78
CA GLU A 77 -15.46 -10.47 -10.07
C GLU A 77 -14.71 -9.77 -8.94
N VAL A 78 -14.76 -10.37 -7.75
CA VAL A 78 -14.09 -9.89 -6.55
C VAL A 78 -13.35 -11.05 -5.93
N ASP A 79 -12.04 -10.88 -5.71
CA ASP A 79 -11.25 -11.80 -4.91
C ASP A 79 -11.22 -11.27 -3.47
N LEU A 80 -11.51 -12.14 -2.51
CA LEU A 80 -11.57 -11.82 -1.09
C LEU A 80 -10.50 -12.63 -0.37
N ARG A 81 -9.63 -11.96 0.40
CA ARG A 81 -8.87 -12.63 1.45
C ARG A 81 -9.68 -12.64 2.72
N VAL A 82 -9.89 -13.82 3.29
CA VAL A 82 -10.69 -14.03 4.49
C VAL A 82 -9.77 -14.46 5.61
N SER A 83 -9.83 -13.76 6.74
CA SER A 83 -9.16 -14.12 7.98
C SER A 83 -10.20 -14.30 9.07
N ILE A 84 -10.17 -15.45 9.75
CA ILE A 84 -11.07 -15.83 10.82
C ILE A 84 -10.26 -16.01 12.09
N LEU A 85 -10.61 -15.26 13.13
CA LEU A 85 -9.89 -15.23 14.40
C LEU A 85 -10.86 -15.56 15.55
N PRO A 86 -10.59 -16.61 16.35
CA PRO A 86 -11.34 -16.88 17.57
C PRO A 86 -11.26 -15.71 18.56
N THR A 87 -12.39 -15.33 19.15
CA THR A 87 -12.49 -14.28 20.19
C THR A 87 -13.43 -14.73 21.30
N ALA A 88 -13.52 -13.95 22.39
CA ALA A 88 -14.33 -14.27 23.57
C ALA A 88 -15.80 -14.58 23.27
N PHE A 89 -16.40 -13.97 22.24
CA PHE A 89 -17.82 -14.13 21.91
C PHE A 89 -18.06 -14.87 20.58
N GLY A 90 -17.05 -15.60 20.11
CA GLY A 90 -17.01 -16.39 18.89
C GLY A 90 -16.00 -15.87 17.88
N GLU A 91 -16.16 -16.18 16.60
CA GLU A 91 -15.13 -15.93 15.59
C GLU A 91 -15.32 -14.55 14.92
N LYS A 92 -14.30 -13.70 15.03
CA LYS A 92 -14.18 -12.45 14.28
C LYS A 92 -13.75 -12.76 12.86
N ILE A 93 -14.39 -12.12 11.89
CA ILE A 93 -14.07 -12.29 10.47
C ILE A 93 -13.63 -10.96 9.89
N VAL A 94 -12.54 -10.99 9.14
CA VAL A 94 -12.09 -9.87 8.30
C VAL A 94 -12.02 -10.37 6.87
N MET A 95 -12.72 -9.69 5.96
CA MET A 95 -12.61 -9.96 4.52
C MET A 95 -12.02 -8.74 3.83
N ARG A 96 -10.86 -8.87 3.22
CA ARG A 96 -10.24 -7.84 2.39
C ARG A 96 -10.67 -8.01 0.94
N LEU A 97 -11.23 -6.96 0.35
CA LEU A 97 -11.64 -6.91 -1.05
C LEU A 97 -10.43 -6.55 -1.91
N LEU A 98 -10.05 -7.45 -2.80
CA LEU A 98 -9.04 -7.19 -3.82
C LEU A 98 -9.77 -6.83 -5.12
N ASP A 99 -9.65 -5.57 -5.54
CA ASP A 99 -10.25 -5.06 -6.78
C ASP A 99 -9.15 -4.83 -7.81
N ALA A 100 -8.95 -5.81 -8.70
CA ALA A 100 -7.97 -5.72 -9.78
C ALA A 100 -8.25 -4.55 -10.75
N SER A 101 -9.51 -4.10 -10.87
CA SER A 101 -9.87 -2.95 -11.72
C SER A 101 -9.43 -1.60 -11.15
N SER A 102 -8.93 -1.58 -9.91
CA SER A 102 -8.45 -0.37 -9.25
C SER A 102 -6.96 -0.08 -9.49
N LEU A 103 -6.22 -0.98 -10.13
CA LEU A 103 -4.80 -0.78 -10.40
C LEU A 103 -4.62 0.31 -11.47
N CYS A 104 -4.14 1.48 -11.05
CA CYS A 104 -3.82 2.57 -11.96
C CYS A 104 -2.39 2.40 -12.46
N LEU A 105 -2.20 1.88 -13.67
CA LEU A 105 -0.86 1.67 -14.25
C LEU A 105 -0.18 2.97 -14.72
N ASP A 106 -0.92 4.08 -14.73
CA ASP A 106 -0.44 5.38 -15.21
C ASP A 106 0.12 6.20 -14.06
N LEU A 107 1.46 6.34 -14.01
CA LEU A 107 2.18 7.11 -12.99
C LEU A 107 1.68 8.56 -12.88
N THR A 108 1.24 9.18 -13.98
CA THR A 108 0.75 10.57 -14.00
C THR A 108 -0.53 10.77 -13.20
N LYS A 109 -1.28 9.68 -12.96
CA LYS A 109 -2.55 9.69 -12.20
C LYS A 109 -2.38 9.33 -10.73
N LEU A 110 -1.16 9.02 -10.29
CA LEU A 110 -0.89 8.61 -8.92
C LEU A 110 -0.79 9.77 -7.93
N GLY A 111 -0.81 11.02 -8.40
CA GLY A 111 -0.80 12.22 -7.54
C GLY A 111 0.58 12.83 -7.29
N PHE A 112 1.58 12.50 -8.11
CA PHE A 112 2.84 13.23 -8.10
C PHE A 112 2.64 14.67 -8.56
N GLU A 113 3.37 15.60 -7.93
CA GLU A 113 3.60 16.94 -8.48
C GLU A 113 4.57 16.85 -9.66
N SER A 114 4.55 17.84 -10.57
CA SER A 114 5.34 17.81 -11.81
C SER A 114 6.83 17.56 -11.58
N ASP A 115 7.40 18.25 -10.59
CA ASP A 115 8.84 18.24 -10.34
C ASP A 115 9.26 16.92 -9.69
N ALA A 116 8.45 16.44 -8.73
CA ALA A 116 8.62 15.13 -8.11
C ALA A 116 8.48 14.00 -9.14
N LEU A 117 7.51 14.11 -10.05
CA LEU A 117 7.30 13.14 -11.12
C LEU A 117 8.48 13.11 -12.11
N ALA A 118 9.06 14.26 -12.44
CA ALA A 118 10.23 14.34 -13.31
C ALA A 118 11.45 13.67 -12.68
N ILE A 119 11.71 13.92 -11.39
CA ILE A 119 12.78 13.25 -10.63
C ILE A 119 12.54 11.74 -10.59
N TYR A 120 11.30 11.33 -10.30
CA TYR A 120 10.90 9.93 -10.26
C TYR A 120 11.14 9.23 -11.61
N HIS A 121 10.62 9.79 -12.70
CA HIS A 121 10.77 9.24 -14.05
C HIS A 121 12.23 9.13 -14.49
N LYS A 122 13.05 10.14 -14.20
CA LYS A 122 14.49 10.11 -14.47
C LYS A 122 15.15 8.93 -13.76
N ASN A 123 14.84 8.72 -12.48
CA ASN A 123 15.51 7.73 -11.65
C ASN A 123 15.05 6.29 -11.96
N ILE A 124 13.80 6.06 -12.36
CA ILE A 124 13.34 4.70 -12.69
C ILE A 124 13.89 4.15 -14.01
N GLN A 125 14.55 4.99 -14.83
CA GLN A 125 15.13 4.62 -16.13
C GLN A 125 16.66 4.39 -16.08
N ILE A 126 17.28 4.53 -14.91
CA ILE A 126 18.72 4.28 -14.77
C ILE A 126 19.00 2.77 -14.89
N PRO A 127 20.21 2.37 -15.31
CA PRO A 127 20.52 0.96 -15.53
C PRO A 127 20.58 0.15 -14.22
N TYR A 128 21.02 0.74 -13.11
CA TYR A 128 21.18 0.04 -11.84
C TYR A 128 21.09 0.98 -10.64
N GLY A 129 20.83 0.40 -9.47
CA GLY A 129 20.67 1.13 -8.21
C GLY A 129 19.45 0.66 -7.43
N ILE A 130 19.22 1.23 -6.25
CA ILE A 130 18.07 0.92 -5.39
C ILE A 130 17.13 2.10 -5.32
N ILE A 131 15.85 1.85 -5.61
CA ILE A 131 14.75 2.79 -5.39
C ILE A 131 13.87 2.25 -4.27
N LEU A 132 13.77 3.03 -3.19
CA LEU A 132 13.01 2.64 -2.00
C LEU A 132 11.71 3.43 -1.92
N VAL A 133 10.58 2.73 -1.87
CA VAL A 133 9.28 3.35 -1.60
C VAL A 133 8.91 3.09 -0.14
N THR A 134 8.71 4.15 0.64
CA THR A 134 8.51 4.06 2.08
C THR A 134 7.16 4.58 2.54
N GLY A 135 6.74 4.11 3.71
CA GLY A 135 5.51 4.54 4.36
C GLY A 135 4.81 3.43 5.14
N PRO A 136 3.77 3.77 5.92
CA PRO A 136 3.02 2.82 6.72
C PRO A 136 2.21 1.87 5.85
N THR A 137 1.61 0.87 6.48
CA THR A 137 0.67 -0.02 5.82
C THR A 137 -0.50 0.77 5.24
N GLY A 138 -0.87 0.48 3.98
CA GLY A 138 -1.97 1.17 3.30
C GLY A 138 -1.63 2.57 2.76
N SER A 139 -0.35 2.95 2.69
CA SER A 139 0.09 4.21 2.06
C SER A 139 0.15 4.17 0.54
N GLY A 140 -0.13 3.03 -0.10
CA GLY A 140 -0.14 2.89 -1.57
C GLY A 140 1.18 2.48 -2.21
N LYS A 141 2.20 2.06 -1.43
CA LYS A 141 3.52 1.64 -1.94
C LYS A 141 3.44 0.62 -3.07
N SER A 142 2.69 -0.47 -2.86
CA SER A 142 2.54 -1.54 -3.86
C SER A 142 1.88 -1.02 -5.13
N THR A 143 0.94 -0.08 -5.04
CA THR A 143 0.34 0.56 -6.22
C THR A 143 1.40 1.32 -7.00
N THR A 144 2.19 2.17 -6.35
CA THR A 144 3.28 2.93 -6.99
C THR A 144 4.31 2.01 -7.64
N LEU A 145 4.73 0.95 -6.94
CA LEU A 145 5.68 -0.03 -7.47
C LEU A 145 5.10 -0.77 -8.68
N TYR A 146 3.85 -1.25 -8.61
CA TYR A 146 3.24 -1.97 -9.72
C TYR A 146 3.07 -1.07 -10.97
N SER A 147 2.68 0.20 -10.79
CA SER A 147 2.61 1.16 -11.91
C SER A 147 3.99 1.43 -12.52
N THR A 148 5.03 1.44 -11.67
CA THR A 148 6.42 1.61 -12.11
C THR A 148 6.90 0.43 -12.92
N LEU A 149 6.72 -0.79 -12.40
CA LEU A 149 7.08 -2.01 -13.10
C LEU A 149 6.32 -2.15 -14.41
N ALA A 150 5.03 -1.82 -14.43
CA ALA A 150 4.24 -1.81 -15.67
C ALA A 150 4.73 -0.79 -16.71
N THR A 151 5.29 0.35 -16.25
CA THR A 151 5.90 1.34 -17.14
C THR A 151 7.21 0.82 -17.76
N LEU A 152 7.97 0.03 -17.01
CA LEU A 152 9.27 -0.54 -17.42
C LEU A 152 9.14 -1.90 -18.13
N ASN A 153 7.95 -2.48 -18.17
CA ASN A 153 7.67 -3.79 -18.74
C ASN A 153 7.77 -3.75 -20.28
N GLN A 154 8.97 -4.02 -20.78
CA GLN A 154 9.27 -4.16 -22.21
C GLN A 154 9.76 -5.59 -22.51
N PRO A 155 9.54 -6.11 -23.74
CA PRO A 155 9.91 -7.49 -24.09
C PRO A 155 11.40 -7.82 -23.94
N ASP A 156 12.26 -6.82 -23.96
CA ASP A 156 13.72 -6.90 -23.84
C ASP A 156 14.23 -6.68 -22.41
N VAL A 157 13.33 -6.55 -21.42
CA VAL A 157 13.68 -6.32 -20.01
C VAL A 157 13.14 -7.46 -19.15
N ASN A 158 14.02 -8.20 -18.49
CA ASN A 158 13.65 -9.26 -17.55
C ASN A 158 13.35 -8.69 -16.16
N ILE A 159 12.07 -8.70 -15.79
CA ILE A 159 11.59 -8.22 -14.48
C ILE A 159 11.22 -9.40 -13.59
N SER A 160 11.83 -9.51 -12.42
CA SER A 160 11.55 -10.54 -11.40
C SER A 160 11.14 -9.93 -10.05
N THR A 161 10.07 -10.43 -9.45
CA THR A 161 9.57 -9.94 -8.15
C THR A 161 9.42 -11.05 -7.11
N ILE A 162 9.68 -10.74 -5.85
CA ILE A 162 9.39 -11.62 -4.70
C ILE A 162 8.47 -10.89 -3.72
N GLU A 163 7.30 -11.45 -3.43
CA GLU A 163 6.21 -10.75 -2.75
C GLU A 163 5.47 -11.62 -1.72
N ASP A 164 5.03 -11.02 -0.61
CA ASP A 164 4.27 -11.69 0.44
C ASP A 164 2.94 -10.98 0.75
N PRO A 165 1.84 -11.34 0.05
CA PRO A 165 1.77 -12.14 -1.17
C PRO A 165 1.76 -11.30 -2.44
N VAL A 166 1.81 -11.96 -3.60
CA VAL A 166 1.48 -11.32 -4.89
C VAL A 166 0.01 -10.84 -4.84
N GLU A 167 -0.18 -9.52 -4.96
CA GLU A 167 -1.48 -8.86 -4.86
C GLU A 167 -2.26 -8.91 -6.18
N TYR A 168 -1.57 -8.66 -7.29
CA TYR A 168 -2.12 -8.74 -8.65
C TYR A 168 -1.07 -9.34 -9.59
N VAL A 169 -1.55 -10.06 -10.62
CA VAL A 169 -0.69 -10.61 -11.65
C VAL A 169 -0.51 -9.57 -12.75
N LEU A 170 0.75 -9.20 -13.02
CA LEU A 170 1.17 -8.32 -14.10
C LEU A 170 1.71 -9.19 -15.23
N GLU A 171 1.03 -9.16 -16.38
CA GLU A 171 1.48 -9.86 -17.58
C GLU A 171 2.86 -9.34 -18.02
N GLY A 172 3.76 -10.24 -18.40
CA GLY A 172 5.15 -9.90 -18.78
C GLY A 172 6.15 -9.85 -17.62
N ILE A 173 5.70 -9.97 -16.37
CA ILE A 173 6.58 -9.90 -15.18
C ILE A 173 6.60 -11.25 -14.45
N ASN A 174 7.79 -11.70 -14.06
CA ASN A 174 8.00 -12.94 -13.30
C ASN A 174 7.76 -12.70 -11.81
N GLN A 175 6.55 -13.00 -11.31
CA GLN A 175 6.20 -12.75 -9.91
C GLN A 175 6.23 -14.01 -9.05
N VAL A 176 7.05 -14.00 -8.00
CA VAL A 176 7.21 -15.09 -7.03
C VAL A 176 6.49 -14.75 -5.73
N HIS A 177 5.66 -15.68 -5.26
CA HIS A 177 5.08 -15.58 -3.92
C HIS A 177 6.04 -16.18 -2.89
N ALA A 178 6.44 -15.38 -1.90
CA ALA A 178 7.21 -15.87 -0.76
C ALA A 178 6.42 -16.92 0.02
N ARG A 179 7.10 -18.01 0.39
CA ARG A 179 6.55 -19.15 1.13
C ARG A 179 7.52 -19.58 2.21
N ALA A 180 7.49 -18.86 3.32
CA ALA A 180 8.39 -19.08 4.45
C ALA A 180 8.25 -20.50 5.06
N ASP A 181 7.06 -21.11 4.97
CA ASP A 181 6.75 -22.47 5.41
C ASP A 181 7.62 -23.55 4.73
N ILE A 182 8.05 -23.29 3.50
CA ILE A 182 8.92 -24.20 2.72
C ILE A 182 10.31 -23.59 2.45
N GLY A 183 10.68 -22.52 3.17
CA GLY A 183 11.99 -21.87 3.06
C GLY A 183 12.17 -20.90 1.89
N LEU A 184 11.13 -20.61 1.11
CA LEU A 184 11.18 -19.58 0.06
C LEU A 184 10.94 -18.18 0.68
N THR A 185 11.95 -17.66 1.36
CA THR A 185 11.94 -16.32 1.98
C THR A 185 12.29 -15.21 0.97
N PHE A 186 12.16 -13.94 1.37
CA PHE A 186 12.61 -12.79 0.57
C PHE A 186 14.10 -12.91 0.19
N ALA A 187 14.97 -13.16 1.17
CA ALA A 187 16.40 -13.37 0.94
C ALA A 187 16.68 -14.55 0.00
N ALA A 188 15.98 -15.69 0.18
CA ALA A 188 16.16 -16.86 -0.67
C ALA A 188 15.72 -16.61 -2.12
N GLY A 189 14.56 -15.96 -2.31
CA GLY A 189 14.05 -15.58 -3.63
C GLY A 189 14.98 -14.60 -4.33
N LEU A 190 15.40 -13.56 -3.63
CA LEU A 190 16.33 -12.55 -4.15
C LEU A 190 17.69 -13.15 -4.54
N LYS A 191 18.26 -14.03 -3.71
CA LYS A 191 19.46 -14.81 -4.07
C LYS A 191 19.25 -15.68 -5.30
N SER A 192 18.04 -16.15 -5.55
CA SER A 192 17.73 -16.94 -6.75
C SER A 192 17.67 -16.08 -8.01
N PHE A 193 17.14 -14.87 -7.91
CA PHE A 193 17.07 -13.94 -9.05
C PHE A 193 18.44 -13.61 -9.63
N LEU A 194 19.49 -13.50 -8.81
CA LEU A 194 20.85 -13.28 -9.30
C LEU A 194 21.41 -14.39 -10.24
N ARG A 195 20.70 -15.52 -10.36
CA ARG A 195 21.01 -16.61 -11.32
C ARG A 195 19.96 -16.75 -12.41
N GLN A 196 19.11 -15.75 -12.59
CA GLN A 196 18.00 -15.72 -13.56
C GLN A 196 18.15 -14.62 -14.61
N ASP A 197 19.34 -14.02 -14.70
CA ASP A 197 19.64 -12.94 -15.65
C ASP A 197 18.62 -11.77 -15.62
N PRO A 198 18.27 -11.22 -14.43
CA PRO A 198 17.29 -10.15 -14.33
C PRO A 198 17.90 -8.81 -14.73
N ASP A 199 17.10 -7.90 -15.29
CA ASP A 199 17.47 -6.49 -15.43
C ASP A 199 16.92 -5.69 -14.24
N ILE A 200 15.68 -6.00 -13.86
CA ILE A 200 14.95 -5.32 -12.79
C ILE A 200 14.49 -6.35 -11.76
N ILE A 201 14.75 -6.04 -10.49
CA ILE A 201 14.33 -6.85 -9.35
C ILE A 201 13.40 -6.03 -8.48
N MET A 202 12.26 -6.61 -8.06
CA MET A 202 11.43 -6.02 -7.01
C MET A 202 11.33 -6.95 -5.80
N VAL A 203 11.72 -6.42 -4.64
CA VAL A 203 11.58 -7.10 -3.35
C VAL A 203 10.43 -6.45 -2.61
N GLY A 204 9.38 -7.21 -2.26
CA GLY A 204 8.17 -6.65 -1.66
C GLY A 204 8.44 -5.75 -0.46
N GLU A 205 9.42 -6.12 0.37
CA GLU A 205 9.90 -5.31 1.49
C GLU A 205 11.29 -5.78 1.97
N ILE A 206 12.07 -4.88 2.54
CA ILE A 206 13.29 -5.21 3.28
C ILE A 206 12.96 -5.14 4.78
N ARG A 207 12.96 -6.31 5.44
CA ARG A 207 12.68 -6.44 6.88
C ARG A 207 13.91 -6.70 7.72
N ASP A 208 14.93 -7.31 7.13
CA ASP A 208 16.11 -7.84 7.80
C ASP A 208 17.40 -7.47 7.05
N THR A 209 18.52 -7.60 7.77
CA THR A 209 19.87 -7.31 7.28
C THR A 209 20.24 -8.17 6.08
N GLU A 210 19.90 -9.46 6.10
CA GLU A 210 20.24 -10.38 5.01
C GLU A 210 19.62 -9.93 3.69
N THR A 211 18.32 -9.62 3.68
CA THR A 211 17.62 -9.12 2.49
C THR A 211 18.20 -7.79 2.02
N ALA A 212 18.55 -6.89 2.96
CA ALA A 212 19.17 -5.60 2.64
C ALA A 212 20.55 -5.78 1.97
N GLU A 213 21.41 -6.63 2.52
CA GLU A 213 22.74 -6.92 1.97
C GLU A 213 22.67 -7.51 0.56
N ILE A 214 21.76 -8.45 0.32
CA ILE A 214 21.58 -9.04 -1.01
C ILE A 214 21.06 -7.99 -2.00
N ALA A 215 20.13 -7.11 -1.59
CA ALA A 215 19.61 -6.04 -2.45
C ALA A 215 20.71 -5.05 -2.85
N ILE A 216 21.61 -4.71 -1.92
CA ILE A 216 22.79 -3.89 -2.16
C ILE A 216 23.75 -4.57 -3.12
N ASN A 217 24.05 -5.85 -2.92
CA ASN A 217 24.90 -6.61 -3.83
C ASN A 217 24.28 -6.71 -5.24
N ALA A 218 22.96 -6.88 -5.34
CA ALA A 218 22.25 -6.85 -6.62
C ALA A 218 22.44 -5.50 -7.34
N ALA A 219 22.26 -4.39 -6.62
CA ALA A 219 22.48 -3.06 -7.18
C ALA A 219 23.93 -2.81 -7.60
N LEU A 220 24.92 -3.22 -6.78
CA LEU A 220 26.35 -3.11 -7.10
C LEU A 220 26.77 -3.96 -8.30
N THR A 221 26.04 -5.04 -8.58
CA THR A 221 26.28 -5.93 -9.72
C THR A 221 25.53 -5.51 -10.99
N GLY A 222 24.93 -4.31 -11.00
CA GLY A 222 24.37 -3.73 -12.21
C GLY A 222 22.86 -3.95 -12.39
N HIS A 223 22.12 -4.27 -11.32
CA HIS A 223 20.67 -4.46 -11.38
C HIS A 223 19.91 -3.23 -10.85
N LEU A 224 18.75 -2.93 -11.42
CA LEU A 224 17.82 -1.96 -10.85
C LEU A 224 16.90 -2.66 -9.84
N VAL A 225 16.97 -2.25 -8.58
CA VAL A 225 16.24 -2.88 -7.48
C VAL A 225 15.18 -1.93 -6.92
N PHE A 226 13.93 -2.38 -6.92
CA PHE A 226 12.83 -1.73 -6.23
C PHE A 226 12.54 -2.45 -4.92
N SER A 227 12.33 -1.70 -3.85
CA SER A 227 11.86 -2.30 -2.59
C SER A 227 11.05 -1.35 -1.74
N THR A 228 10.49 -1.87 -0.65
CA THR A 228 9.80 -1.05 0.35
C THR A 228 10.45 -1.11 1.73
N LEU A 229 10.34 0.01 2.44
CA LEU A 229 10.65 0.11 3.86
C LEU A 229 9.48 0.75 4.63
N HIS A 230 9.42 0.46 5.93
CA HIS A 230 8.45 1.06 6.83
C HIS A 230 9.07 2.23 7.61
N THR A 231 9.31 3.35 6.92
CA THR A 231 9.75 4.61 7.53
C THR A 231 8.70 5.70 7.34
N ASN A 232 8.79 6.75 8.16
CA ASN A 232 7.81 7.83 8.13
C ASN A 232 8.09 8.86 7.04
N ASP A 233 9.35 9.07 6.72
CA ASP A 233 9.90 10.07 5.80
C ASP A 233 11.00 9.42 4.94
N ALA A 234 11.48 10.15 3.93
CA ALA A 234 12.48 9.64 3.00
C ALA A 234 13.89 9.53 3.63
N PRO A 235 14.42 10.54 4.36
CA PRO A 235 15.71 10.44 5.05
C PRO A 235 15.80 9.26 6.02
N GLY A 236 14.71 8.96 6.74
CA GLY A 236 14.64 7.87 7.70
C GLY A 236 14.87 6.49 7.08
N ALA A 237 14.72 6.33 5.77
CA ALA A 237 15.09 5.11 5.05
C ALA A 237 16.59 4.81 5.15
N VAL A 238 17.43 5.85 5.00
CA VAL A 238 18.89 5.73 5.13
C VAL A 238 19.26 5.33 6.55
N THR A 239 18.71 6.02 7.55
CA THR A 239 18.91 5.66 8.96
C THR A 239 18.43 4.23 9.25
N ARG A 240 17.34 3.79 8.62
CA ARG A 240 16.82 2.43 8.78
C ARG A 240 17.77 1.38 8.23
N LEU A 241 18.39 1.60 7.06
CA LEU A 241 19.41 0.72 6.51
C LEU A 241 20.65 0.66 7.41
N ASN A 242 21.13 1.81 7.90
CA ASN A 242 22.26 1.85 8.83
C ASN A 242 21.95 1.09 10.13
N ASN A 243 20.74 1.24 10.67
CA ASN A 243 20.28 0.47 11.84
C ASN A 243 20.14 -1.05 11.57
N MET A 244 20.03 -1.46 10.31
CA MET A 244 20.10 -2.86 9.90
C MET A 244 21.56 -3.35 9.75
N GLY A 245 22.56 -2.51 9.95
CA GLY A 245 23.97 -2.87 9.82
C GLY A 245 24.54 -2.64 8.42
N ILE A 246 23.81 -1.94 7.54
CA ILE A 246 24.36 -1.53 6.25
C ILE A 246 25.33 -0.36 6.45
N GLU A 247 26.55 -0.50 5.96
CA GLU A 247 27.55 0.58 5.99
C GLU A 247 27.08 1.80 5.18
N PRO A 248 27.20 3.03 5.69
CA PRO A 248 26.72 4.25 5.01
C PRO A 248 27.24 4.39 3.57
N PHE A 249 28.50 4.02 3.33
CA PHE A 249 29.10 4.04 1.99
C PHE A 249 28.39 3.11 0.99
N LEU A 250 27.87 1.96 1.44
CA LEU A 250 27.08 1.07 0.60
C LEU A 250 25.72 1.70 0.27
N THR A 251 25.11 2.38 1.23
CA THR A 251 23.85 3.11 1.01
C THR A 251 24.04 4.22 -0.02
N THR A 252 25.08 5.05 0.09
CA THR A 252 25.33 6.17 -0.85
C THR A 252 25.75 5.73 -2.25
N SER A 253 26.37 4.57 -2.37
CA SER A 253 26.78 4.00 -3.67
C SER A 253 25.67 3.25 -4.39
N THR A 254 24.64 2.75 -3.68
CA THR A 254 23.59 1.93 -4.27
C THR A 254 22.22 2.56 -4.28
N VAL A 255 21.81 3.28 -3.23
CA VAL A 255 20.48 3.90 -3.17
C VAL A 255 20.49 5.18 -3.99
N VAL A 256 19.62 5.24 -4.99
CA VAL A 256 19.55 6.37 -5.94
C VAL A 256 18.39 7.32 -5.61
N MET A 257 17.32 6.79 -5.03
CA MET A 257 16.12 7.54 -4.72
C MET A 257 15.34 6.87 -3.59
N VAL A 258 14.82 7.69 -2.69
CA VAL A 258 13.84 7.27 -1.69
C VAL A 258 12.56 8.09 -1.87
N VAL A 259 11.42 7.41 -1.87
CA VAL A 259 10.10 8.01 -2.00
C VAL A 259 9.27 7.70 -0.78
N ALA A 260 9.02 8.68 0.09
CA ALA A 260 8.07 8.52 1.18
C ALA A 260 6.66 8.88 0.69
N GLN A 261 5.70 7.98 1.00
CA GLN A 261 4.34 8.08 0.49
C GLN A 261 3.31 8.04 1.62
N ARG A 262 2.23 8.81 1.45
CA ARG A 262 0.99 8.73 2.25
C ARG A 262 -0.23 8.81 1.33
N LEU A 263 -1.37 8.29 1.79
CA LEU A 263 -2.66 8.51 1.15
C LEU A 263 -3.49 9.48 1.98
N ILE A 264 -3.96 10.54 1.34
CA ILE A 264 -4.93 11.48 1.88
C ILE A 264 -6.31 11.22 1.27
N ARG A 265 -7.36 11.57 2.01
CA ARG A 265 -8.75 11.42 1.53
C ARG A 265 -9.13 12.63 0.68
N VAL A 266 -9.74 12.40 -0.47
CA VAL A 266 -10.19 13.45 -1.38
C VAL A 266 -11.56 13.97 -0.95
N ILE A 267 -11.72 15.29 -0.93
CA ILE A 267 -13.00 15.94 -0.57
C ILE A 267 -14.07 15.50 -1.56
N CYS A 268 -15.25 15.13 -1.04
CA CYS A 268 -16.37 14.77 -1.90
C CYS A 268 -16.86 15.98 -2.70
N GLN A 269 -16.71 15.90 -4.03
CA GLN A 269 -17.10 16.95 -4.97
C GLN A 269 -18.60 17.27 -4.96
N ASN A 270 -19.45 16.39 -4.42
CA ASN A 270 -20.90 16.62 -4.32
C ASN A 270 -21.32 17.41 -3.08
N CYS A 271 -20.47 17.49 -2.06
CA CYS A 271 -20.77 18.21 -0.83
C CYS A 271 -19.58 19.07 -0.37
N ILE A 272 -18.75 19.52 -1.32
CA ILE A 272 -17.65 20.42 -1.05
C ILE A 272 -18.21 21.78 -0.61
N GLU A 273 -17.65 22.34 0.45
CA GLU A 273 -18.04 23.60 1.03
C GLU A 273 -16.78 24.42 1.32
N GLU A 274 -16.81 25.69 0.94
CA GLU A 274 -15.76 26.66 1.22
C GLU A 274 -15.82 27.11 2.68
N TYR A 275 -14.67 27.27 3.32
CA TYR A 275 -14.55 27.94 4.60
C TYR A 275 -13.26 28.76 4.65
N GLU A 276 -13.26 29.81 5.47
CA GLU A 276 -12.09 30.67 5.63
C GLU A 276 -11.33 30.32 6.92
N VAL A 277 -10.01 30.36 6.86
CA VAL A 277 -9.12 30.25 8.01
C VAL A 277 -8.22 31.49 8.11
N ALA A 278 -7.77 31.83 9.32
CA ALA A 278 -6.77 32.87 9.50
C ALA A 278 -5.44 32.46 8.85
N ALA A 279 -4.79 33.40 8.16
CA ALA A 279 -3.50 33.17 7.50
C ALA A 279 -2.40 32.64 8.44
N ASP A 280 -2.43 33.06 9.71
CA ASP A 280 -1.49 32.62 10.75
C ASP A 280 -1.48 31.10 10.95
N ILE A 281 -2.57 30.40 10.63
CA ILE A 281 -2.64 28.93 10.72
C ILE A 281 -1.73 28.29 9.66
N LEU A 282 -1.66 28.83 8.44
CA LEU A 282 -0.75 28.31 7.42
C LEU A 282 0.70 28.67 7.74
N LEU A 283 0.96 29.89 8.20
CA LEU A 283 2.31 30.31 8.60
C LEU A 283 2.87 29.42 9.72
N SER A 284 2.06 29.13 10.75
CA SER A 284 2.45 28.21 11.84
C SER A 284 2.58 26.75 11.40
N SER A 285 2.00 26.39 10.25
CA SER A 285 2.13 25.06 9.62
C SER A 285 3.33 24.95 8.67
N GLY A 286 4.16 25.99 8.57
CA GLY A 286 5.41 25.98 7.79
C GLY A 286 5.32 26.62 6.41
N PHE A 287 4.17 27.17 6.01
CA PHE A 287 4.07 27.92 4.76
C PHE A 287 4.79 29.27 4.86
N SER A 288 5.47 29.66 3.80
CA SER A 288 6.12 30.97 3.70
C SER A 288 5.10 32.10 3.51
N LYS A 289 5.47 33.32 3.91
CA LYS A 289 4.65 34.52 3.62
C LYS A 289 4.37 34.69 2.12
N LYS A 290 5.29 34.25 1.25
CA LYS A 290 5.12 34.31 -0.20
C LYS A 290 4.01 33.37 -0.68
N GLU A 291 3.88 32.19 -0.09
CA GLU A 291 2.84 31.21 -0.44
C GLU A 291 1.46 31.61 0.11
N VAL A 292 1.43 32.22 1.29
CA VAL A 292 0.18 32.67 1.93
C VAL A 292 -0.32 33.99 1.31
N GLY A 293 0.59 34.84 0.83
CA GLY A 293 0.28 36.18 0.31
C GLY A 293 -0.15 37.16 1.42
N ASP A 294 -0.68 38.33 1.02
CA ASP A 294 -1.09 39.40 1.94
C ASP A 294 -2.52 39.20 2.50
N ALA A 295 -3.16 38.07 2.17
CA ALA A 295 -4.53 37.80 2.58
C ALA A 295 -4.61 37.51 4.08
N LYS A 296 -5.46 38.24 4.81
CA LYS A 296 -5.72 37.97 6.25
C LYS A 296 -6.43 36.63 6.48
N LYS A 297 -7.15 36.16 5.47
CA LYS A 297 -7.89 34.90 5.50
C LYS A 297 -7.64 34.11 4.22
N ILE A 298 -7.47 32.80 4.38
CA ILE A 298 -7.23 31.85 3.30
C ILE A 298 -8.48 30.98 3.13
N LYS A 299 -8.88 30.80 1.88
CA LYS A 299 -10.01 29.96 1.49
C LYS A 299 -9.55 28.50 1.42
N LEU A 300 -10.20 27.65 2.19
CA LEU A 300 -10.01 26.21 2.19
C LEU A 300 -11.34 25.50 1.94
N TYR A 301 -11.27 24.19 1.71
CA TYR A 301 -12.45 23.38 1.39
C TYR A 301 -12.59 22.22 2.37
N LYS A 302 -13.85 21.87 2.69
CA LYS A 302 -14.19 20.70 3.49
C LYS A 302 -15.43 20.00 2.93
N GLY A 303 -15.61 18.73 3.28
CA GLY A 303 -16.82 18.00 2.92
C GLY A 303 -17.92 18.17 3.96
N LYS A 304 -19.08 18.70 3.56
CA LYS A 304 -20.28 18.87 4.40
C LYS A 304 -20.96 17.56 4.82
N ARG A 305 -20.61 16.45 4.15
CA ARG A 305 -21.20 15.10 4.27
C ARG A 305 -22.54 14.98 3.54
N CYS A 306 -22.66 13.97 2.68
CA CYS A 306 -23.86 13.64 1.93
C CYS A 306 -23.94 12.14 1.66
N ASP A 307 -25.10 11.68 1.18
CA ASP A 307 -25.33 10.25 0.88
C ASP A 307 -24.35 9.68 -0.15
N ARG A 308 -23.91 10.49 -1.12
CA ARG A 308 -22.95 10.05 -2.16
C ARG A 308 -21.56 9.69 -1.60
N CYS A 309 -21.20 10.25 -0.45
CA CYS A 309 -19.96 9.92 0.26
C CYS A 309 -20.22 9.08 1.51
N SER A 310 -21.39 8.47 1.66
CA SER A 310 -21.77 7.74 2.88
C SER A 310 -21.59 8.59 4.15
N ASN A 311 -21.91 9.88 4.06
CA ASN A 311 -21.81 10.85 5.15
C ASN A 311 -20.40 11.04 5.75
N THR A 312 -19.34 10.75 4.99
CA THR A 312 -17.95 10.95 5.46
C THR A 312 -17.41 12.34 5.15
N GLY A 313 -17.92 13.00 4.09
CA GLY A 313 -17.36 14.23 3.52
C GLY A 313 -16.23 13.98 2.50
N TYR A 314 -15.82 12.73 2.31
CA TYR A 314 -14.70 12.34 1.46
C TYR A 314 -15.08 11.20 0.52
N ARG A 315 -14.46 11.14 -0.66
CA ARG A 315 -14.68 10.04 -1.59
C ARG A 315 -13.44 9.79 -2.41
N GLY A 316 -12.79 8.66 -2.15
CA GLY A 316 -11.54 8.29 -2.79
C GLY A 316 -10.32 8.85 -2.04
N ARG A 317 -9.15 8.48 -2.54
CA ARG A 317 -7.85 8.82 -1.96
C ARG A 317 -6.90 9.30 -3.05
N LEU A 318 -5.99 10.18 -2.67
CA LEU A 318 -4.89 10.67 -3.48
C LEU A 318 -3.60 10.45 -2.69
N ALA A 319 -2.50 10.14 -3.38
CA ALA A 319 -1.22 10.03 -2.71
C ALA A 319 -0.51 11.39 -2.61
N CYS A 320 0.24 11.57 -1.53
CA CYS A 320 1.22 12.62 -1.37
C CYS A 320 2.60 11.97 -1.30
N TYR A 321 3.58 12.61 -1.93
CA TYR A 321 4.92 12.07 -2.10
C TYR A 321 5.95 13.06 -1.57
N GLU A 322 6.97 12.51 -0.94
CA GLU A 322 8.24 13.16 -0.66
C GLU A 322 9.29 12.36 -1.43
N VAL A 323 9.85 12.95 -2.49
CA VAL A 323 10.81 12.30 -3.38
C VAL A 323 12.20 12.86 -3.09
N MET A 324 13.09 12.00 -2.60
CA MET A 324 14.47 12.36 -2.25
C MET A 324 15.43 11.61 -3.19
N GLU A 325 15.99 12.33 -4.16
CA GLU A 325 17.08 11.85 -4.99
C GLU A 325 18.41 11.90 -4.21
N ILE A 326 19.17 10.79 -4.22
CA ILE A 326 20.48 10.69 -3.56
C ILE A 326 21.55 11.32 -4.47
N ASN A 327 21.53 12.63 -4.56
CA ASN A 327 22.55 13.41 -5.28
C ASN A 327 23.84 13.56 -4.46
N ASP A 328 24.89 14.13 -5.05
CA ASP A 328 26.22 14.22 -4.41
C ASP A 328 26.21 14.97 -3.07
N LYS A 329 25.37 16.01 -2.92
CA LYS A 329 25.21 16.72 -1.64
C LYS A 329 24.61 15.83 -0.56
N ILE A 330 23.63 15.01 -0.92
CA ILE A 330 23.03 14.05 0.02
C ILE A 330 24.03 12.94 0.34
N LYS A 331 24.81 12.46 -0.64
CA LYS A 331 25.87 11.46 -0.40
C LYS A 331 26.94 11.95 0.57
N GLU A 332 27.34 13.21 0.50
CA GLU A 332 28.31 13.80 1.45
C GLU A 332 27.77 13.89 2.89
N LEU A 333 26.45 13.98 3.06
CA LEU A 333 25.80 14.06 4.38
C LEU A 333 25.58 12.71 5.05
N ILE A 334 25.57 11.62 4.28
CA ILE A 334 25.33 10.24 4.74
C ILE A 334 26.65 9.61 5.16
#